data_AF-A0A8B5XHP9-F1
#
_entry.id   AF-A0A8B5XHP9-F1
#
_cell.length_a   1.000
_cell.length_b   1.000
_cell.length_c   1.000
_cell.angle_alpha   90.00
_cell.angle_beta   90.00
_cell.angle_gamma   90.00
#
_symmetry.space_group_name_H-M   'P 1'
#
loop_
_entity.id
_entity.type
_entity.pdbx_description
1 polymer ?
#
loop_
_entity_poly.entity_id
_entity_poly.type
_entity_poly.pdbx_seq_one_letter_code
_entity_poly.pdbx_strand_id
1 'polypeptide(L)'
;MLPQPRRRWAFFPRSVISDHDNPSAHLYRAMAHVVTSRDDEARFYEERANPWLRRMLLNEGADAFRTFQQRYPHVSYVTYEPRSGHRLAEWLSLALSTVDIVVVDPAAPSTIVQWIGELTRPKLQTFLLDADGQLVGHDEVPGFVQLYEALCVPAPGAESLGHLGARHTITYGPEKTEFGTNGSAARHVEQTAEQLVEELTVTFDDSVARASTHNVKKNNAPEPDQS
;
A
#
# COMPACT_ATOMS: atom_id res chain seq x y z
N MET A 1 -19.42 -20.88 6.73
CA MET A 1 -18.62 -19.79 6.15
C MET A 1 -17.73 -20.39 5.08
N LEU A 2 -17.79 -19.90 3.84
CA LEU A 2 -16.77 -20.24 2.85
C LEU A 2 -15.45 -19.58 3.28
N PRO A 3 -14.30 -20.23 3.11
CA PRO A 3 -13.02 -19.58 3.36
C PRO A 3 -12.91 -18.34 2.46
N GLN A 4 -12.58 -17.19 3.06
CA GLN A 4 -12.24 -15.98 2.33
C GLN A 4 -11.05 -16.31 1.41
N PRO A 5 -11.05 -15.89 0.14
CA PRO A 5 -9.91 -16.10 -0.74
C PRO A 5 -8.69 -15.35 -0.19
N ARG A 6 -7.54 -16.02 -0.20
CA ARG A 6 -6.24 -15.44 0.14
C ARG A 6 -5.97 -14.21 -0.73
N ARG A 7 -5.80 -13.04 -0.10
CA ARG A 7 -5.48 -11.78 -0.79
C ARG A 7 -3.98 -11.66 -1.00
N ARG A 8 -3.61 -11.01 -2.10
CA ARG A 8 -2.21 -10.76 -2.48
C ARG A 8 -1.91 -9.27 -2.40
N TRP A 9 -1.01 -8.93 -1.49
CA TRP A 9 -0.58 -7.57 -1.21
C TRP A 9 0.79 -7.28 -1.81
N ALA A 10 0.92 -6.13 -2.47
CA ALA A 10 2.19 -5.57 -2.88
C ALA A 10 2.46 -4.26 -2.16
N PHE A 11 3.62 -4.15 -1.53
CA PHE A 11 4.06 -2.96 -0.83
C PHE A 11 5.23 -2.33 -1.57
N PHE A 12 5.19 -1.01 -1.75
CA PHE A 12 6.28 -0.19 -2.31
C PHE A 12 6.69 0.86 -1.28
N PRO A 13 7.35 0.45 -0.18
CA PRO A 13 7.89 1.39 0.78
C PRO A 13 9.13 2.10 0.20
N ARG A 14 9.54 3.22 0.81
CA ARG A 14 10.89 3.74 0.54
C ARG A 14 11.99 2.74 0.96
N SER A 15 11.72 2.00 2.04
CA SER A 15 12.50 0.86 2.51
C SER A 15 11.76 0.15 3.67
N VAL A 16 11.57 -1.17 3.57
CA VAL A 16 11.20 -2.06 4.67
C VAL A 16 12.43 -2.59 5.42
N ILE A 17 13.60 -2.63 4.79
CA ILE A 17 14.82 -3.20 5.39
C ILE A 17 15.50 -2.22 6.35
N SER A 18 15.72 -0.97 5.96
CA SER A 18 16.38 0.06 6.76
C SER A 18 15.37 0.94 7.49
N ASP A 19 15.52 1.08 8.80
CA ASP A 19 14.83 2.04 9.67
C ASP A 19 15.66 3.31 9.97
N HIS A 20 16.92 3.36 9.52
CA HIS A 20 17.76 4.55 9.60
C HIS A 20 17.13 5.73 8.85
N ASP A 21 16.82 6.81 9.57
CA ASP A 21 16.04 7.98 9.10
C ASP A 21 14.73 7.59 8.39
N ASN A 22 14.14 6.45 8.79
CA ASN A 22 12.95 5.88 8.16
C ASN A 22 12.06 5.16 9.19
N PRO A 23 11.37 5.91 10.08
CA PRO A 23 10.53 5.31 11.10
C PRO A 23 9.37 4.50 10.51
N SER A 24 8.90 4.83 9.30
CA SER A 24 7.86 4.09 8.59
C SER A 24 8.18 2.60 8.36
N ALA A 25 9.47 2.23 8.33
CA ALA A 25 9.89 0.83 8.16
C ALA A 25 9.27 -0.08 9.23
N HIS A 26 9.14 0.39 10.48
CA HIS A 26 8.52 -0.39 11.55
C HIS A 26 7.04 -0.67 11.29
N LEU A 27 6.31 0.31 10.77
CA LEU A 27 4.90 0.14 10.40
C LEU A 27 4.74 -0.87 9.26
N TYR A 28 5.53 -0.74 8.19
CA TYR A 28 5.50 -1.69 7.08
C TYR A 28 5.83 -3.13 7.51
N ARG A 29 6.81 -3.30 8.40
CA ARG A 29 7.13 -4.62 8.99
C ARG A 29 5.96 -5.16 9.84
N ALA A 30 5.31 -4.32 10.64
CA ALA A 30 4.14 -4.72 11.42
C ALA A 30 2.94 -5.07 10.51
N MET A 31 2.70 -4.32 9.44
CA MET A 31 1.69 -4.67 8.44
C MET A 31 2.00 -6.01 7.77
N ALA A 32 3.26 -6.30 7.45
CA ALA A 32 3.66 -7.62 6.94
C ALA A 32 3.27 -8.75 7.92
N HIS A 33 3.51 -8.54 9.22
CA HIS A 33 3.12 -9.49 10.25
C HIS A 33 1.60 -9.71 10.28
N VAL A 34 0.82 -8.63 10.30
CA VAL A 34 -0.65 -8.71 10.34
C VAL A 34 -1.22 -9.37 9.07
N VAL A 35 -0.73 -9.00 7.89
CA VAL A 35 -1.19 -9.60 6.63
C VAL A 35 -0.89 -11.10 6.62
N THR A 36 0.34 -11.49 6.97
CA THR A 36 0.73 -12.91 6.97
C THR A 36 0.04 -13.73 8.06
N SER A 37 -0.30 -13.14 9.21
CA SER A 37 -1.05 -13.83 10.27
C SER A 37 -2.52 -14.10 9.88
N ARG A 38 -3.05 -13.37 8.90
CA ARG A 38 -4.38 -13.58 8.29
C ARG A 38 -4.36 -14.59 7.12
N ASP A 39 -3.24 -15.29 6.91
CA ASP A 39 -2.98 -16.18 5.77
C ASP A 39 -2.96 -15.47 4.39
N ASP A 40 -2.93 -14.14 4.36
CA ASP A 40 -2.73 -13.37 3.12
C ASP A 40 -1.25 -13.38 2.68
N GLU A 41 -0.98 -13.02 1.42
CA GLU A 41 0.39 -12.88 0.89
C GLU A 41 0.83 -11.42 0.97
N ALA A 42 1.96 -11.13 1.63
CA ALA A 42 2.60 -9.83 1.59
C ALA A 42 3.92 -9.90 0.81
N ARG A 43 4.09 -9.04 -0.20
CA ARG A 43 5.37 -8.88 -0.92
C ARG A 43 5.81 -7.43 -0.97
N PHE A 44 7.02 -7.17 -0.52
CA PHE A 44 7.65 -5.85 -0.53
C PHE A 44 8.57 -5.71 -1.74
N TYR A 45 8.43 -4.63 -2.48
CA TYR A 45 9.26 -4.31 -3.63
C TYR A 45 10.14 -3.11 -3.30
N GLU A 46 11.45 -3.29 -3.40
CA GLU A 46 12.43 -2.22 -3.17
C GLU A 46 13.38 -2.10 -4.36
N GLU A 47 13.78 -0.86 -4.67
CA GLU A 47 14.83 -0.63 -5.64
C GLU A 47 16.16 -1.21 -5.13
N ARG A 48 16.88 -1.91 -6.00
CA ARG A 48 18.20 -2.43 -5.69
C ARG A 48 19.13 -1.27 -5.34
N ALA A 49 19.85 -1.42 -4.23
CA ALA A 49 20.76 -0.39 -3.73
C ALA A 49 20.05 0.95 -3.46
N ASN A 50 18.79 0.90 -2.99
CA ASN A 50 18.09 2.11 -2.56
C ASN A 50 18.93 2.89 -1.52
N PRO A 51 18.80 4.24 -1.49
CA PRO A 51 19.59 5.09 -0.60
C PRO A 51 19.55 4.70 0.88
N TRP A 52 18.42 4.22 1.39
CA TRP A 52 18.22 3.85 2.79
C TRP A 52 19.03 2.59 3.15
N LEU A 53 18.88 1.53 2.37
CA LEU A 53 19.67 0.31 2.50
C LEU A 53 21.17 0.60 2.39
N ARG A 54 21.58 1.47 1.45
CA ARG A 54 22.99 1.88 1.32
C ARG A 54 23.50 2.58 2.57
N ARG A 55 22.74 3.53 3.14
CA ARG A 55 23.11 4.23 4.37
C ARG A 55 23.22 3.28 5.56
N MET A 56 22.25 2.38 5.74
CA MET A 56 22.30 1.35 6.78
C MET A 56 23.55 0.48 6.64
N LEU A 57 23.85 -0.02 5.42
CA LEU A 57 25.04 -0.84 5.19
C LEU A 57 26.36 -0.07 5.39
N LEU A 58 26.39 1.23 5.12
CA LEU A 58 27.55 2.08 5.38
C LEU A 58 27.77 2.35 6.87
N ASN A 59 26.68 2.55 7.63
CA ASN A 59 26.74 2.91 9.04
C ASN A 59 26.87 1.69 9.98
N GLU A 60 26.17 0.61 9.66
CA GLU A 60 26.00 -0.55 10.55
C GLU A 60 26.58 -1.85 9.96
N GLY A 61 26.97 -1.84 8.68
CA GLY A 61 27.57 -2.99 8.01
C GLY A 61 26.56 -4.09 7.66
N ALA A 62 27.08 -5.23 7.21
CA ALA A 62 26.27 -6.37 6.75
C ALA A 62 25.52 -7.08 7.90
N ASP A 63 25.91 -6.87 9.16
CA ASP A 63 25.25 -7.45 10.33
C ASP A 63 23.84 -6.88 10.56
N ALA A 64 23.61 -5.61 10.22
CA ALA A 64 22.28 -5.02 10.27
C ALA A 64 21.29 -5.76 9.36
N PHE A 65 21.73 -6.13 8.16
CA PHE A 65 20.90 -6.89 7.23
C PHE A 65 20.59 -8.30 7.76
N ARG A 66 21.57 -9.00 8.34
CA ARG A 66 21.34 -10.31 8.99
C ARG A 66 20.36 -10.20 10.16
N THR A 67 20.52 -9.16 10.98
CA THR A 67 19.65 -8.89 12.12
C THR A 67 18.21 -8.65 11.67
N PHE A 68 18.01 -7.89 10.59
CA PHE A 68 16.71 -7.72 9.97
C PHE A 68 16.10 -9.06 9.55
N GLN A 69 16.83 -9.90 8.81
CA GLN A 69 16.32 -11.20 8.36
C GLN A 69 15.93 -12.13 9.52
N GLN A 70 16.71 -12.13 10.61
CA GLN A 70 16.42 -12.93 11.79
C GLN A 70 15.19 -12.41 12.56
N ARG A 71 15.03 -11.08 12.64
CA ARG A 71 13.94 -10.46 13.38
C ARG A 71 12.62 -10.46 12.62
N TYR A 72 12.66 -10.40 11.29
CA TYR A 72 11.49 -10.28 10.43
C TYR A 72 11.43 -11.38 9.35
N PRO A 73 11.42 -12.68 9.72
CA PRO A 73 11.47 -13.78 8.76
C PRO A 73 10.21 -13.90 7.90
N HIS A 74 9.10 -13.28 8.31
CA HIS A 74 7.84 -13.25 7.57
C HIS A 74 7.82 -12.17 6.47
N VAL A 75 8.78 -11.24 6.45
CA VAL A 75 8.84 -10.19 5.44
C VAL A 75 9.44 -10.75 4.15
N SER A 76 8.57 -11.07 3.20
CA SER A 76 8.97 -11.43 1.84
C SER A 76 9.27 -10.17 1.04
N TYR A 77 10.54 -9.88 0.78
CA TYR A 77 10.96 -8.73 -0.04
C TYR A 77 11.60 -9.18 -1.35
N VAL A 78 11.46 -8.35 -2.39
CA VAL A 78 12.02 -8.53 -3.72
C VAL A 78 12.68 -7.24 -4.15
N THR A 79 13.95 -7.32 -4.52
CA THR A 79 14.66 -6.17 -5.10
C THR A 79 14.42 -6.10 -6.60
N TYR A 80 14.24 -4.90 -7.13
CA TYR A 80 14.12 -4.66 -8.55
C TYR A 80 15.20 -3.67 -9.02
N GLU A 81 15.75 -3.87 -10.23
CA GLU A 81 16.66 -2.90 -10.83
C GLU A 81 15.92 -1.59 -11.18
N PRO A 82 16.56 -0.42 -11.10
CA PRO A 82 15.95 0.84 -11.56
C PRO A 82 15.50 0.72 -13.02
N ARG A 83 14.24 1.08 -13.30
CA ARG A 83 13.63 1.04 -14.64
C ARG A 83 12.90 2.34 -14.93
N SER A 84 12.73 2.66 -16.20
CA SER A 84 11.99 3.83 -16.65
C SER A 84 11.19 3.55 -17.93
N GLY A 85 10.22 4.42 -18.22
CA GLY A 85 9.38 4.34 -19.41
C GLY A 85 8.67 3.00 -19.55
N HIS A 86 8.62 2.45 -20.78
CA HIS A 86 7.89 1.21 -21.06
C HIS A 86 8.39 0.01 -20.25
N ARG A 87 9.69 -0.08 -19.95
CA ARG A 87 10.26 -1.19 -19.19
C ARG A 87 9.75 -1.21 -17.76
N LEU A 88 9.52 -0.03 -17.20
CA LEU A 88 8.93 0.09 -15.87
C LEU A 88 7.45 -0.33 -15.90
N ALA A 89 6.69 0.18 -16.86
CA ALA A 89 5.28 -0.14 -17.03
C ALA A 89 5.03 -1.65 -17.27
N GLU A 90 5.84 -2.27 -18.12
CA GLU A 90 5.81 -3.71 -18.41
C GLU A 90 6.10 -4.52 -17.14
N TRP A 91 7.17 -4.18 -16.43
CA TRP A 91 7.54 -4.85 -15.20
C TRP A 91 6.46 -4.70 -14.12
N LEU A 92 5.92 -3.50 -13.89
CA LEU A 92 4.83 -3.28 -12.93
C LEU A 92 3.58 -4.06 -13.34
N SER A 93 3.27 -4.12 -14.63
CA SER A 93 2.13 -4.90 -15.13
C SER A 93 2.24 -6.38 -14.78
N LEU A 94 3.44 -6.95 -14.97
CA LEU A 94 3.74 -8.34 -14.62
C LEU A 94 3.78 -8.56 -13.10
N ALA A 95 4.49 -7.71 -12.36
CA ALA A 95 4.66 -7.80 -10.91
C ALA A 95 3.33 -7.70 -10.16
N LEU A 96 2.40 -6.90 -10.68
CA LEU A 96 1.08 -6.67 -10.09
C LEU A 96 -0.02 -7.51 -10.73
N SER A 97 0.30 -8.41 -11.65
CA SER A 97 -0.69 -9.17 -12.45
C SER A 97 -1.69 -9.97 -11.61
N THR A 98 -1.24 -10.50 -10.47
CA THR A 98 -2.06 -11.27 -9.53
C THR A 98 -2.27 -10.57 -8.20
N VAL A 99 -1.95 -9.28 -8.10
CA VAL A 99 -2.05 -8.53 -6.85
C VAL A 99 -3.46 -7.99 -6.72
N ASP A 100 -4.00 -8.05 -5.51
CA ASP A 100 -5.33 -7.53 -5.17
C ASP A 100 -5.22 -6.13 -4.58
N ILE A 101 -4.23 -5.93 -3.69
CA ILE A 101 -4.03 -4.67 -2.95
C ILE A 101 -2.59 -4.19 -3.10
N VAL A 102 -2.42 -2.93 -3.49
CA VAL A 102 -1.13 -2.25 -3.59
C VAL A 102 -1.07 -1.12 -2.59
N VAL A 103 -0.03 -1.06 -1.78
CA VAL A 103 0.24 0.03 -0.85
C VAL A 103 1.57 0.67 -1.24
N VAL A 104 1.55 1.99 -1.47
CA VAL A 104 2.71 2.75 -1.93
C VAL A 104 3.05 3.83 -0.92
N ASP A 105 4.32 3.94 -0.55
CA ASP A 105 4.83 5.07 0.21
C ASP A 105 5.00 6.28 -0.71
N PRO A 106 4.52 7.48 -0.36
CA PRO A 106 4.73 8.67 -1.17
C PRO A 106 6.21 9.03 -1.40
N ALA A 107 7.10 8.60 -0.52
CA ALA A 107 8.54 8.78 -0.68
C ALA A 107 9.22 7.69 -1.53
N ALA A 108 8.46 6.71 -2.04
CA ALA A 108 8.96 5.80 -3.07
C ALA A 108 9.35 6.58 -4.35
N PRO A 109 10.15 6.00 -5.26
CA PRO A 109 10.53 6.68 -6.50
C PRO A 109 9.30 7.22 -7.23
N SER A 110 9.29 8.52 -7.57
CA SER A 110 8.10 9.19 -8.13
C SER A 110 7.52 8.52 -9.38
N THR A 111 8.38 7.92 -10.19
CA THR A 111 7.97 7.13 -11.37
C THR A 111 7.18 5.87 -10.96
N ILE A 112 7.56 5.19 -9.88
CA ILE A 112 6.80 4.05 -9.34
C ILE A 112 5.43 4.51 -8.86
N VAL A 113 5.40 5.59 -8.06
CA VAL A 113 4.15 6.17 -7.54
C VAL A 113 3.21 6.51 -8.70
N GLN A 114 3.71 7.24 -9.71
CA GLN A 114 2.93 7.62 -10.89
C GLN A 114 2.38 6.40 -11.64
N TRP A 115 3.24 5.45 -12.04
CA TRP A 115 2.80 4.30 -12.83
C TRP A 115 1.83 3.41 -12.07
N ILE A 116 2.01 3.24 -10.76
CA ILE A 116 1.07 2.49 -9.93
C ILE A 116 -0.27 3.22 -9.82
N GLY A 117 -0.26 4.55 -9.70
CA GLY A 117 -1.49 5.37 -9.73
C GLY A 117 -2.24 5.25 -11.05
N GLU A 118 -1.52 5.16 -12.18
CA GLU A 118 -2.09 4.98 -13.52
C GLU A 118 -2.63 3.55 -13.77
N LEU A 119 -2.07 2.54 -13.08
CA LEU A 119 -2.50 1.15 -13.20
C LEU A 119 -3.87 0.93 -12.56
N THR A 120 -4.88 0.75 -13.39
CA THR A 120 -6.25 0.44 -12.95
C THR A 120 -6.68 -0.92 -13.51
N ARG A 121 -7.20 -1.80 -12.64
CA ARG A 121 -7.79 -3.09 -13.04
C ARG A 121 -8.96 -3.44 -12.13
N PRO A 122 -9.95 -4.21 -12.59
CA PRO A 122 -11.18 -4.47 -11.82
C PRO A 122 -11.00 -5.08 -10.43
N LYS A 123 -9.88 -5.78 -10.18
CA LYS A 123 -9.57 -6.45 -8.90
C LYS A 123 -8.32 -5.91 -8.21
N LEU A 124 -7.76 -4.81 -8.71
CA LEU A 124 -6.60 -4.17 -8.12
C LEU A 124 -7.06 -2.89 -7.42
N GLN A 125 -6.77 -2.77 -6.12
CA GLN A 125 -6.93 -1.55 -5.36
C GLN A 125 -5.57 -0.98 -4.99
N THR A 126 -5.41 0.32 -5.14
CA THR A 126 -4.14 1.01 -4.93
C THR A 126 -4.33 2.08 -3.86
N PHE A 127 -3.44 2.05 -2.87
CA PHE A 127 -3.44 2.93 -1.71
C PHE A 127 -2.10 3.66 -1.62
N LEU A 128 -2.15 4.96 -1.34
CA LEU A 128 -0.98 5.76 -0.98
C LEU A 128 -0.96 5.90 0.55
N LEU A 129 0.08 5.38 1.20
CA LEU A 129 0.21 5.41 2.66
C LEU A 129 1.33 6.37 3.07
N ASP A 130 0.95 7.55 3.54
CA ASP A 130 1.88 8.50 4.15
C ASP A 130 2.04 8.18 5.63
N ALA A 131 2.99 7.30 5.93
CA ALA A 131 3.28 6.85 7.28
C ALA A 131 4.04 7.87 8.16
N ASP A 132 4.50 8.99 7.59
CA ASP A 132 5.27 10.00 8.33
C ASP A 132 4.56 11.35 8.42
N GLY A 133 3.33 11.46 7.88
CA GLY A 133 2.55 12.68 7.83
C GLY A 133 3.21 13.82 7.05
N GLN A 134 4.16 13.52 6.16
CA GLN A 134 4.95 14.51 5.43
C GLN A 134 4.25 15.03 4.17
N LEU A 135 3.13 14.42 3.75
CA LEU A 135 2.36 14.87 2.58
C LEU A 135 1.55 16.15 2.81
N VAL A 136 1.63 16.79 3.99
CA VAL A 136 1.04 18.11 4.21
C VAL A 136 1.86 19.16 3.45
N GLY A 137 1.60 19.31 2.14
CA GLY A 137 2.19 20.37 1.32
C GLY A 137 2.51 20.03 -0.14
N HIS A 138 2.27 18.80 -0.61
CA HIS A 138 2.43 18.49 -2.03
C HIS A 138 1.07 18.56 -2.74
N ASP A 139 0.88 19.64 -3.50
CA ASP A 139 -0.16 19.76 -4.52
C ASP A 139 -0.23 18.46 -5.34
N GLU A 140 -1.43 17.89 -5.40
CA GLU A 140 -1.92 16.90 -6.38
C GLU A 140 -0.88 15.90 -6.92
N VAL A 141 -0.75 14.71 -6.29
CA VAL A 141 -0.18 13.55 -7.00
C VAL A 141 -1.23 13.07 -8.01
N PRO A 142 -1.05 13.29 -9.33
CA PRO A 142 -2.07 12.96 -10.31
C PRO A 142 -2.27 11.44 -10.32
N GLY A 143 -3.51 11.00 -10.12
CA GLY A 143 -3.82 9.57 -10.12
C GLY A 143 -4.00 8.92 -8.75
N PHE A 144 -4.09 9.69 -7.68
CA PHE A 144 -4.53 9.20 -6.36
C PHE A 144 -5.67 10.08 -5.83
N VAL A 145 -6.64 9.51 -5.13
CA VAL A 145 -7.73 10.24 -4.45
C VAL A 145 -7.33 10.31 -2.98
N GLN A 146 -7.31 11.52 -2.41
CA GLN A 146 -7.05 11.71 -0.98
C GLN A 146 -8.20 11.12 -0.15
N LEU A 147 -7.94 10.16 0.74
CA LEU A 147 -8.83 9.82 1.84
C LEU A 147 -8.33 10.53 3.10
N TYR A 148 -8.92 11.67 3.43
CA TYR A 148 -8.84 12.16 4.79
C TYR A 148 -9.71 11.25 5.67
N GLU A 149 -9.12 10.35 6.43
CA GLU A 149 -9.82 9.72 7.55
C GLU A 149 -8.87 9.34 8.69
N ALA A 150 -8.22 10.34 9.28
CA ALA A 150 -8.10 10.36 10.73
C ALA A 150 -9.46 10.82 11.26
N LEU A 151 -10.23 9.92 11.89
CA LEU A 151 -11.45 10.16 12.69
C LEU A 151 -11.94 11.64 12.74
N CYS A 152 -12.96 12.02 11.94
CA CYS A 152 -14.02 13.00 12.27
C CYS A 152 -15.04 13.25 11.10
N VAL A 153 -16.29 12.76 11.30
CA VAL A 153 -17.67 13.17 10.86
C VAL A 153 -17.88 14.41 9.92
N PRO A 154 -18.91 14.45 9.02
CA PRO A 154 -18.87 15.01 7.64
C PRO A 154 -19.55 16.39 7.44
N ALA A 155 -19.43 17.00 6.23
CA ALA A 155 -20.51 17.56 5.35
C ALA A 155 -19.94 18.32 4.10
N PRO A 156 -20.73 18.88 3.16
CA PRO A 156 -21.12 18.27 1.86
C PRO A 156 -20.74 19.09 0.60
N GLY A 157 -20.67 18.44 -0.57
CA GLY A 157 -20.67 19.13 -1.88
C GLY A 157 -19.92 18.39 -2.99
N ALA A 158 -20.61 17.52 -3.73
CA ALA A 158 -20.15 16.99 -5.01
C ALA A 158 -20.15 18.11 -6.08
N GLU A 159 -19.35 18.05 -7.16
CA GLU A 159 -19.82 17.43 -8.40
C GLU A 159 -18.71 17.18 -9.45
N SER A 160 -18.87 16.02 -10.10
CA SER A 160 -18.44 15.64 -11.46
C SER A 160 -16.99 15.19 -11.73
N LEU A 161 -16.81 13.87 -11.90
CA LEU A 161 -16.42 13.24 -13.18
C LEU A 161 -16.29 11.71 -12.99
N GLY A 162 -17.03 10.96 -13.81
CA GLY A 162 -16.97 9.51 -13.81
C GLY A 162 -15.73 8.98 -14.55
N HIS A 163 -14.97 8.11 -13.89
CA HIS A 163 -14.58 6.79 -14.40
C HIS A 163 -14.01 5.96 -13.24
N LEU A 164 -14.56 4.77 -13.06
CA LEU A 164 -14.31 3.84 -11.95
C LEU A 164 -12.84 3.40 -11.90
N GLY A 165 -12.17 3.73 -10.79
CA GLY A 165 -10.88 3.18 -10.37
C GLY A 165 -10.59 3.76 -8.99
N ALA A 166 -11.15 3.16 -7.93
CA ALA A 166 -11.06 3.71 -6.58
C ALA A 166 -9.58 3.84 -6.17
N ARG A 167 -9.25 5.03 -5.66
CA ARG A 167 -7.92 5.44 -5.22
C ARG A 167 -8.11 6.00 -3.80
N HIS A 168 -7.10 5.84 -2.96
CA HIS A 168 -7.22 6.15 -1.54
C HIS A 168 -5.84 6.58 -1.01
N THR A 169 -5.72 7.78 -0.45
CA THR A 169 -4.54 8.22 0.31
C THR A 169 -4.85 8.13 1.79
N ILE A 170 -4.05 7.43 2.58
CA ILE A 170 -4.16 7.40 4.03
C ILE A 170 -2.96 8.15 4.60
N THR A 171 -3.22 9.21 5.36
CA THR A 171 -2.19 9.96 6.07
C THR A 171 -2.14 9.55 7.52
N TYR A 172 -1.00 9.01 7.95
CA TYR A 172 -0.68 8.77 9.34
C TYR A 172 0.41 9.77 9.75
N GLY A 173 0.03 10.72 10.59
CA GLY A 173 1.01 11.52 11.33
C GLY A 173 1.32 10.79 12.63
N PRO A 174 2.56 10.37 12.91
CA PRO A 174 2.89 10.08 14.29
C PRO A 174 2.70 11.39 15.04
N GLU A 175 1.78 11.44 16.03
CA GLU A 175 2.08 12.29 17.18
C GLU A 175 3.51 11.94 17.55
N LYS A 176 4.41 12.94 17.63
CA LYS A 176 5.84 12.77 17.94
C LYS A 176 6.03 11.88 19.16
N THR A 177 5.91 10.58 18.97
CA THR A 177 6.20 9.58 19.94
C THR A 177 7.67 9.40 19.68
N GLU A 178 8.46 10.02 20.53
CA GLU A 178 9.79 9.54 20.80
C GLU A 178 9.67 8.02 20.83
N PHE A 179 10.25 7.33 19.84
CA PHE A 179 10.31 5.87 19.79
C PHE A 179 11.21 5.42 20.95
N GLY A 180 10.68 5.57 22.16
CA GLY A 180 11.33 5.25 23.41
C GLY A 180 11.38 3.75 23.58
N THR A 181 12.45 3.29 24.22
CA THR A 181 12.88 1.90 24.43
C THR A 181 11.95 1.03 25.28
N ASN A 182 10.66 1.37 25.42
CA ASN A 182 9.70 0.64 26.24
C ASN A 182 8.53 0.15 25.36
N GLY A 183 8.05 -1.08 25.60
CA GLY A 183 7.07 -1.83 24.77
C GLY A 183 5.67 -1.21 24.60
N SER A 184 5.48 0.09 24.88
CA SER A 184 4.30 0.88 24.50
C SER A 184 4.36 1.33 23.04
N ALA A 185 5.54 1.75 22.54
CA ALA A 185 5.68 2.21 21.16
C ALA A 185 5.47 1.05 20.16
N ALA A 186 6.03 -0.12 20.46
CA ALA A 186 5.84 -1.32 19.64
C ALA A 186 4.37 -1.75 19.57
N ARG A 187 3.66 -1.74 20.72
CA ARG A 187 2.23 -2.03 20.78
C ARG A 187 1.40 -1.04 19.98
N HIS A 188 1.76 0.25 19.99
CA HIS A 188 1.07 1.25 19.18
C HIS A 188 1.25 0.97 17.69
N VAL A 189 2.48 0.68 17.23
CA VAL A 189 2.74 0.34 15.82
C VAL A 189 1.98 -0.92 15.39
N GLU A 190 1.91 -1.94 16.24
CA GLU A 190 1.13 -3.16 15.98
C GLU A 190 -0.37 -2.86 15.85
N GLN A 191 -0.95 -2.11 16.79
CA GLN A 191 -2.36 -1.70 16.73
C GLN A 191 -2.67 -0.85 15.49
N THR A 192 -1.78 0.07 15.13
CA THR A 192 -1.90 0.87 13.92
C THR A 192 -1.85 -0.01 12.68
N ALA A 193 -0.94 -0.98 12.61
CA ALA A 193 -0.86 -1.92 11.50
C ALA A 193 -2.14 -2.77 11.38
N GLU A 194 -2.69 -3.26 12.50
CA GLU A 194 -3.94 -4.00 12.53
C GLU A 194 -5.10 -3.17 11.99
N GLN A 195 -5.24 -1.93 12.48
CA GLN A 195 -6.28 -1.01 12.03
C GLN A 195 -6.17 -0.70 10.54
N LEU A 196 -4.96 -0.38 10.05
CA LEU A 196 -4.74 -0.08 8.64
C LEU A 196 -5.02 -1.29 7.75
N VAL A 197 -4.52 -2.48 8.10
CA VAL A 197 -4.78 -3.68 7.31
C VAL A 197 -6.29 -3.99 7.27
N GLU A 198 -7.00 -3.80 8.39
CA GLU A 198 -8.46 -3.95 8.43
C GLU A 198 -9.16 -2.97 7.50
N GLU A 199 -8.86 -1.68 7.61
CA GLU A 199 -9.47 -0.62 6.81
C GLU A 199 -9.25 -0.83 5.31
N LEU A 200 -8.01 -1.15 4.92
CA LEU A 200 -7.63 -1.45 3.55
C LEU A 200 -8.35 -2.70 3.01
N THR A 201 -8.52 -3.71 3.85
CA THR A 201 -9.24 -4.95 3.50
C THR A 201 -10.73 -4.68 3.30
N VAL A 202 -11.37 -3.95 4.22
CA VAL A 202 -12.79 -3.58 4.13
C VAL A 202 -13.04 -2.74 2.88
N THR A 203 -12.17 -1.76 2.61
CA THR A 203 -12.27 -0.90 1.42
C THR A 203 -12.15 -1.72 0.14
N PHE A 204 -11.23 -2.70 0.11
CA PHE A 204 -11.11 -3.62 -1.01
C PHE A 204 -12.37 -4.48 -1.21
N ASP A 205 -12.87 -5.11 -0.15
CA ASP A 205 -14.03 -6.00 -0.19
C ASP A 205 -15.29 -5.24 -0.67
N ASP A 206 -15.48 -4.01 -0.19
CA ASP A 206 -16.55 -3.11 -0.62
C ASP A 206 -16.47 -2.78 -2.11
N SER A 207 -15.27 -2.48 -2.62
CA SER A 207 -15.03 -2.21 -4.03
C SER A 207 -15.37 -3.44 -4.90
N VAL A 208 -14.97 -4.63 -4.48
CA VAL A 208 -15.26 -5.90 -5.17
C VAL A 208 -16.77 -6.20 -5.17
N ALA A 209 -17.46 -5.96 -4.06
CA ALA A 209 -18.92 -6.15 -3.95
C ALA A 209 -19.69 -5.19 -4.89
N ARG A 210 -19.27 -3.92 -4.97
CA ARG A 210 -19.87 -2.92 -5.87
C ARG A 210 -19.66 -3.25 -7.35
N ALA A 211 -18.47 -3.75 -7.71
CA ALA A 211 -18.19 -4.19 -9.08
C ALA A 211 -19.04 -5.41 -9.48
N SER A 212 -19.25 -6.36 -8.55
CA SER A 212 -20.04 -7.57 -8.79
C SER A 212 -21.52 -7.27 -9.01
N THR A 213 -22.10 -6.36 -8.23
CA THR A 213 -23.51 -5.94 -8.36
C THR A 213 -23.79 -5.16 -9.65
N HIS A 214 -22.84 -4.38 -10.16
CA HIS A 214 -22.97 -3.70 -11.46
C HIS A 214 -23.01 -4.67 -12.64
N ASN A 215 -22.25 -5.76 -12.60
CA ASN A 215 -22.26 -6.78 -13.67
C ASN A 215 -23.56 -7.57 -13.71
N VAL A 216 -24.19 -7.85 -12.57
CA VAL A 216 -25.49 -8.55 -12.52
C VAL A 216 -26.60 -7.71 -13.16
N LYS A 217 -26.60 -6.38 -12.96
CA LYS A 217 -27.61 -5.49 -13.59
C LYS A 217 -27.44 -5.38 -15.11
N LYS A 218 -26.21 -5.40 -15.64
CA LYS A 218 -25.97 -5.37 -17.10
C LYS A 218 -26.44 -6.65 -17.80
N ASN A 219 -26.34 -7.80 -17.15
CA ASN A 219 -26.73 -9.08 -17.74
C ASN A 219 -28.24 -9.35 -17.69
N ASN A 220 -29.03 -8.51 -17.02
CA ASN A 220 -30.49 -8.63 -16.91
C ASN A 220 -31.24 -7.52 -17.67
N ALA A 221 -30.58 -6.75 -18.53
CA ALA A 221 -31.28 -5.80 -19.39
C ALA A 221 -32.00 -6.59 -20.52
N PRO A 222 -33.32 -6.39 -20.72
CA PRO A 222 -34.02 -7.01 -21.84
C PRO A 222 -33.42 -6.50 -23.16
N GLU A 223 -33.16 -7.42 -24.10
CA GLU A 223 -32.73 -7.05 -25.46
C GLU A 223 -33.74 -6.06 -26.05
N PRO A 224 -33.27 -4.95 -26.67
CA PRO A 224 -34.18 -4.05 -27.36
C PRO A 224 -34.84 -4.82 -28.49
N ASP A 225 -36.16 -4.91 -28.43
CA ASP A 225 -37.03 -5.51 -29.43
C ASP A 225 -36.69 -4.91 -30.80
N GLN A 226 -36.07 -5.71 -31.66
CA GLN A 226 -35.75 -5.30 -33.02
C GLN A 226 -37.05 -5.36 -33.83
N SER A 227 -37.75 -4.23 -33.90
CA SER A 227 -38.89 -3.99 -34.79
C SER A 227 -38.54 -2.95 -35.85
#